data_AF-A0A379GIE6-F1
#
_entry.id   AF-A0A379GIE6-F1
#
_cell.length_a   1.000
_cell.length_b   1.000
_cell.length_c   1.000
_cell.angle_alpha   90.00
_cell.angle_beta   90.00
_cell.angle_gamma   90.00
#
_symmetry.space_group_name_H-M   'P 1'
#
loop_
_entity.id
_entity.type
_entity.pdbx_description
1 polymer ?
#
loop_
_entity_poly.entity_id
_entity_poly.type
_entity_poly.pdbx_seq_one_letter_code
_entity_poly.pdbx_strand_id
1 'polypeptide(L)' 'MKNTIVKDLKTLEEIYGQPAEPSVLKEVDFIHPLYRPYIEATPFVALATYSADGMDVSPRGDEPRFYSY' A
#
# COMPACT_ATOMS: atom_id res chain seq x y z
N MET A 1 -16.04 -19.66 -2.28
CA MET A 1 -14.99 -19.17 -1.37
C MET A 1 -15.68 -18.65 -0.12
N LYS A 2 -15.26 -19.03 1.09
CA LYS A 2 -15.82 -18.45 2.31
C LYS A 2 -15.40 -16.98 2.38
N ASN A 3 -16.37 -16.06 2.50
CA ASN A 3 -16.11 -14.66 2.86
C ASN A 3 -15.71 -14.62 4.33
N THR A 4 -14.44 -14.85 4.63
CA THR A 4 -13.91 -14.74 6.00
C THR A 4 -13.37 -13.33 6.18
N ILE A 5 -14.21 -12.42 6.69
CA ILE A 5 -13.74 -11.11 7.16
C ILE A 5 -12.90 -11.37 8.42
N VAL A 6 -11.62 -11.03 8.37
CA VAL A 6 -10.71 -11.10 9.51
C VAL A 6 -10.94 -9.88 10.39
N LYS A 7 -11.21 -10.10 11.69
CA LYS A 7 -11.59 -9.03 12.63
C LYS A 7 -10.53 -8.75 13.71
N ASP A 8 -9.52 -9.59 13.81
CA ASP A 8 -8.48 -9.50 14.82
C ASP A 8 -7.16 -10.08 14.29
N LEU A 9 -6.05 -9.67 14.93
CA LEU A 9 -4.71 -10.09 14.57
C LEU A 9 -4.50 -11.59 14.75
N LYS A 10 -5.06 -12.19 15.80
CA LYS A 10 -4.89 -13.63 16.06
C LYS A 10 -5.41 -14.47 14.89
N THR A 11 -6.60 -14.14 14.39
CA THR A 11 -7.19 -14.80 13.21
C THR A 11 -6.33 -14.58 11.96
N LEU A 12 -5.73 -13.39 11.81
CA LEU A 12 -4.82 -13.10 10.70
C LEU A 12 -3.55 -13.97 10.77
N GLU A 13 -2.97 -14.08 11.95
CA GLU A 13 -1.77 -14.89 12.22
C GLU A 13 -2.03 -16.38 12.05
N GLU A 14 -3.24 -16.87 12.35
CA GLU A 14 -3.62 -18.26 12.08
C GLU A 14 -3.69 -18.57 10.57
N ILE A 15 -4.04 -17.57 9.74
CA ILE A 15 -4.13 -17.71 8.28
C ILE A 15 -2.75 -17.60 7.62
N TYR A 16 -1.98 -16.58 8.01
CA TYR A 16 -0.73 -16.21 7.32
C TYR A 16 0.54 -16.60 8.07
N GLY A 17 0.44 -16.95 9.35
CA GLY A 17 1.59 -17.16 10.23
C GLY A 17 2.23 -15.84 10.68
N GLN A 18 3.36 -15.98 11.37
CA GLN A 18 4.20 -14.85 11.73
C GLN A 18 5.02 -14.38 10.51
N PRO A 19 5.27 -13.06 10.35
CA PRO A 19 6.13 -12.56 9.28
C PRO A 19 7.51 -13.22 9.31
N ALA A 20 8.01 -13.63 8.14
CA ALA A 20 9.36 -14.15 8.03
C ALA A 20 10.40 -13.06 8.32
N GLU A 21 11.56 -13.45 8.87
CA GLU A 21 12.65 -12.53 9.22
C GLU A 21 13.03 -11.54 8.10
N PRO A 22 13.15 -11.94 6.81
CA PRO A 22 13.44 -10.99 5.74
C PRO A 22 12.34 -9.93 5.52
N SER A 23 11.08 -10.25 5.83
CA SER A 23 9.97 -9.30 5.73
C SER A 23 10.02 -8.24 6.82
N VAL A 24 10.50 -8.62 8.01
CA VAL A 24 10.71 -7.69 9.13
C VAL A 24 11.95 -6.82 8.85
N LEU A 25 13.04 -7.41 8.36
CA LEU A 25 14.30 -6.69 8.11
C LEU A 25 14.19 -5.60 7.04
N LYS A 26 13.25 -5.71 6.09
CA LYS A 26 13.05 -4.71 5.03
C LYS A 26 12.13 -3.55 5.43
N GLU A 27 11.63 -3.53 6.66
CA GLU A 27 10.80 -2.45 7.19
C GLU A 27 11.69 -1.26 7.61
N VAL A 28 11.42 -0.09 7.05
CA VAL A 28 12.15 1.15 7.32
C VAL A 28 11.17 2.33 7.36
N ASP A 29 11.47 3.34 8.17
CA ASP A 29 10.68 4.57 8.32
C ASP A 29 11.13 5.69 7.37
N PHE A 30 12.03 5.38 6.44
CA PHE A 30 12.54 6.30 5.43
C PHE A 30 12.45 5.73 4.01
N ILE A 31 12.35 6.62 3.02
CA ILE A 31 12.46 6.21 1.62
C ILE A 31 13.92 5.85 1.33
N HIS A 32 14.17 4.57 1.03
CA HIS A 32 15.49 4.09 0.67
C HIS A 32 16.08 4.94 -0.49
N PRO A 33 17.35 5.40 -0.41
CA PRO A 33 17.94 6.27 -1.43
C PRO A 33 17.87 5.71 -2.85
N LEU A 34 17.95 4.38 -3.01
CA LEU A 34 17.83 3.72 -4.31
C LEU A 34 16.41 3.76 -4.92
N TYR A 35 15.35 3.90 -4.10
CA TYR A 35 13.96 3.95 -4.57
C TYR A 35 13.47 5.37 -4.82
N ARG A 36 14.08 6.36 -4.14
CA ARG A 36 13.70 7.77 -4.24
C ARG A 36 13.62 8.28 -5.70
N PRO A 37 14.59 8.01 -6.60
CA PRO A 37 14.52 8.50 -7.97
C PRO A 37 13.29 8.01 -8.73
N TYR A 38 12.82 6.78 -8.46
CA TYR A 38 11.63 6.23 -9.09
C TYR A 38 10.35 6.92 -8.61
N ILE A 39 10.27 7.22 -7.30
CA ILE A 39 9.14 7.95 -6.71
C ILE A 39 9.09 9.37 -7.28
N GLU A 40 10.23 10.08 -7.29
CA GLU A 40 10.32 11.46 -7.80
C GLU A 40 9.99 11.58 -9.29
N ALA A 41 10.27 10.54 -10.08
CA ALA A 41 9.95 10.51 -11.52
C ALA A 41 8.47 10.21 -11.82
N THR A 42 7.68 9.78 -10.84
CA THR A 42 6.30 9.34 -11.06
C THR A 42 5.32 10.52 -10.88
N PRO A 43 4.53 10.90 -11.90
CA PRO A 43 3.58 12.03 -11.79
C PRO A 43 2.26 11.68 -11.10
N PHE A 44 2.09 10.42 -10.68
CA PHE A 44 0.83 9.85 -10.21
C PHE A 44 1.04 8.85 -9.07
N VAL A 45 0.16 8.88 -8.08
CA VAL A 45 0.06 7.86 -7.03
C VAL A 45 -1.40 7.59 -6.70
N ALA A 46 -1.75 6.33 -6.42
CA ALA A 46 -3.05 5.98 -5.86
C ALA A 46 -2.92 5.81 -4.35
N LEU A 47 -3.69 6.59 -3.57
CA LEU A 47 -3.69 6.51 -2.11
C LEU A 47 -4.93 5.77 -1.64
N ALA A 48 -4.73 4.67 -0.93
CA ALA A 48 -5.80 3.92 -0.28
C ALA A 48 -5.89 4.31 1.20
N THR A 49 -7.10 4.66 1.67
CA THR A 49 -7.40 4.88 3.09
C THR A 49 -8.56 3.98 3.50
N TYR A 50 -8.59 3.61 4.78
CA TYR A 50 -9.65 2.80 5.36
C TYR A 50 -10.24 3.50 6.58
N SER A 51 -11.57 3.54 6.65
CA SER A 51 -12.34 4.04 7.80
C SER A 51 -13.49 3.09 8.14
N ALA A 52 -14.30 3.45 9.12
CA ALA A 52 -15.52 2.70 9.45
C ALA A 52 -16.52 2.63 8.27
N ASP A 53 -16.45 3.60 7.34
CA ASP A 53 -17.33 3.69 6.17
C ASP A 53 -16.80 2.88 4.96
N GLY A 54 -15.62 2.27 5.08
CA GLY A 54 -15.02 1.42 4.06
C GLY A 54 -13.66 1.89 3.57
N MET A 55 -13.26 1.41 2.39
CA MET A 55 -11.99 1.76 1.75
C MET A 55 -12.25 2.78 0.63
N ASP A 56 -11.48 3.88 0.63
CA ASP A 56 -11.39 4.81 -0.49
C ASP A 56 -10.03 4.67 -1.16
N VAL A 57 -10.00 4.70 -2.50
CA VAL A 57 -8.75 4.76 -3.26
C VAL A 57 -8.86 5.91 -4.25
N SER A 58 -8.12 6.98 -3.98
CA SER A 58 -8.15 8.19 -4.79
C SER A 58 -6.78 8.50 -5.40
N PRO A 59 -6.73 8.97 -6.66
CA PRO A 59 -5.49 9.40 -7.29
C PRO A 59 -4.97 10.69 -6.67
N ARG A 60 -3.64 10.83 -6.61
CA ARG A 60 -2.91 12.04 -6.20
C ARG A 60 -1.78 12.28 -7.20
N GLY A 61 -1.33 13.52 -7.32
CA GLY A 61 -0.27 13.91 -8.24
C GLY A 61 -0.72 15.04 -9.14
N ASP A 62 0.10 15.36 -10.13
CA ASP A 62 -0.22 16.36 -11.14
C ASP A 62 -1.47 15.92 -11.93
N GLU A 63 -2.21 16.89 -12.49
CA GLU A 63 -3.26 16.56 -13.44
C GLU A 63 -2.70 15.64 -14.53
N PRO A 64 -3.52 14.72 -15.08
CA PRO A 64 -3.14 14.01 -16.29
C PRO A 64 -2.69 15.08 -17.29
N ARG A 65 -1.41 15.06 -17.68
CA ARG A 65 -0.96 15.91 -18.80
C ARG A 65 -1.86 15.50 -19.97
N PHE A 66 -2.81 16.36 -20.33
CA PHE A 66 -3.80 16.13 -21.38
C PHE A 66 -3.12 15.45 -22.59
N TYR A 67 -3.48 14.21 -22.91
CA TYR A 67 -3.12 13.63 -24.20
C TYR A 67 -4.14 14.13 -25.22
N SER A 68 -3.81 15.20 -25.95
CA SER A 68 -4.44 15.46 -27.25
C SER A 68 -3.82 14.50 -28.25
N TYR A 69 -4.59 13.51 -28.71
CA TYR A 69 -4.39 12.91 -30.02
C TYR A 69 -5.28 13.65 -31.03
#